data_AF-A0A8S3GXE1-F1
#
_entry.id   AF-A0A8S3GXE1-F1
#
_cell.length_a   1.000
_cell.length_b   1.000
_cell.length_c   1.000
_cell.angle_alpha   90.00
_cell.angle_beta   90.00
_cell.angle_gamma   90.00
#
_symmetry.space_group_name_H-M   'P 1'
#
loop_
_entity.id
_entity.type
_entity.pdbx_description
1 polymer ?
#
loop_
_entity_poly.entity_id
_entity_poly.type
_entity_poly.pdbx_seq_one_letter_code
_entity_poly.pdbx_strand_id
1 'polypeptide(L)'
;LHLIVDGLSVNARRRLQFQAQVAFIDESSLYPDSNDVREKVIDLIKNQLNYPLHIVSIDENLDNESHFKDLLFQKTTSMTAREELIRRRRLKLLFDIAKRENCTKLITGDNCTKLAAQILSDMAQGKGAHVALECNFTDTRNDSVTIVRPFREIMSKEIAMYNRLNSFESLQNADIATMSGPQSSIFKLTETLVSDLQRQFPSTVSTIFR
;
A
#
# COMPACT_ATOMS: atom_id res chain seq x y z
N LEU A 1 7.23 9.71 2.60
CA LEU A 1 8.70 9.58 2.52
C LEU A 1 9.41 10.83 3.07
N HIS A 2 8.93 12.05 2.79
CA HIS A 2 9.45 13.29 3.39
C HIS A 2 9.66 13.24 4.92
N LEU A 3 8.69 12.79 5.70
CA LEU A 3 8.83 12.67 7.17
C LEU A 3 9.98 11.76 7.62
N ILE A 4 10.34 10.75 6.80
CA ILE A 4 11.48 9.85 7.08
C ILE A 4 12.78 10.58 6.77
N VAL A 5 12.84 11.33 5.65
CA VAL A 5 13.99 12.18 5.29
C VAL A 5 14.23 13.24 6.35
N ASP A 6 13.18 13.95 6.77
CA ASP A 6 13.25 14.97 7.83
C ASP A 6 13.73 14.37 9.15
N GLY A 7 13.21 13.21 9.54
CA GLY A 7 13.62 12.53 10.78
C GLY A 7 15.03 11.93 10.73
N LEU A 8 15.57 11.66 9.54
CA LEU A 8 16.95 11.20 9.32
C LEU A 8 17.94 12.36 9.11
N SER A 9 17.43 13.57 8.85
CA SER A 9 18.25 14.77 8.64
C SER A 9 19.09 15.12 9.87
N VAL A 10 20.26 15.72 9.65
CA VAL A 10 21.19 16.13 10.71
C VAL A 10 20.56 17.15 11.67
N ASN A 11 19.56 17.89 11.20
CA ASN A 11 18.86 18.93 11.96
C ASN A 11 17.63 18.40 12.72
N ALA A 12 17.34 17.10 12.63
CA ALA A 12 16.19 16.50 13.31
C ALA A 12 16.38 16.52 14.85
N ARG A 13 15.41 17.09 15.56
CA ARG A 13 15.40 17.15 17.04
C ARG A 13 15.46 15.77 17.71
N ARG A 14 15.05 14.72 17.01
CA ARG A 14 15.22 13.30 17.35
C ARG A 14 15.61 12.53 16.10
N ARG A 15 16.90 12.23 15.97
CA ARG A 15 17.43 11.51 14.81
C ARG A 15 16.92 10.08 14.80
N LEU A 16 16.35 9.66 13.68
CA LEU A 16 16.02 8.25 13.44
C LEU A 16 17.33 7.45 13.27
N GLN A 17 17.48 6.37 14.04
CA GLN A 17 18.69 5.54 14.05
C GLN A 17 18.51 4.25 13.23
N PHE A 18 17.95 4.35 12.03
CA PHE A 18 17.79 3.18 11.15
C PHE A 18 18.25 3.50 9.73
N GLN A 19 18.74 2.46 9.04
CA GLN A 19 18.99 2.52 7.61
C GLN A 19 17.69 2.27 6.87
N ALA A 20 17.38 3.12 5.89
CA ALA A 20 16.17 3.03 5.09
C ALA A 20 16.52 2.59 3.67
N GLN A 21 15.72 1.68 3.13
CA GLN A 21 15.72 1.30 1.73
C GLN A 21 14.29 1.43 1.21
N VAL A 22 14.14 1.65 -0.10
CA VAL A 22 12.84 1.80 -0.75
C VAL A 22 12.64 0.63 -1.71
N ALA A 23 11.50 -0.02 -1.62
CA ALA A 23 11.08 -1.06 -2.55
C ALA A 23 9.86 -0.56 -3.33
N PHE A 24 9.93 -0.65 -4.65
CA PHE A 24 8.83 -0.36 -5.56
C PHE A 24 8.47 -1.62 -6.34
N ILE A 25 7.22 -2.04 -6.24
CA ILE A 25 6.70 -3.18 -6.99
C ILE A 25 6.01 -2.65 -8.23
N ASP A 26 6.55 -3.03 -9.36
CA ASP A 26 6.05 -2.70 -10.68
C ASP A 26 4.93 -3.65 -11.08
N GLU A 27 3.73 -3.10 -11.19
CA GLU A 27 2.53 -3.83 -11.59
C GLU A 27 2.14 -3.54 -13.05
N SER A 28 2.99 -2.86 -13.82
CA SER A 28 2.71 -2.45 -15.20
C SER A 28 2.35 -3.62 -16.13
N SER A 29 2.83 -4.83 -15.86
CA SER A 29 2.43 -6.02 -16.63
C SER A 29 0.92 -6.29 -16.57
N LEU A 30 0.26 -5.86 -15.48
CA LEU A 30 -1.18 -5.95 -15.31
C LEU A 30 -1.93 -4.81 -16.02
N TYR A 31 -1.29 -3.65 -16.23
CA TYR A 31 -1.93 -2.41 -16.70
C TYR A 31 -1.21 -1.77 -17.90
N PRO A 32 -1.80 -1.82 -19.11
CA PRO A 32 -1.15 -1.26 -20.31
C PRO A 32 -0.93 0.27 -20.25
N ASP A 33 -1.75 1.03 -19.51
CA ASP A 33 -1.71 2.50 -19.48
C ASP A 33 -0.81 3.10 -18.37
N SER A 34 -0.02 2.28 -17.66
CA SER A 34 0.68 2.70 -16.43
C SER A 34 2.14 3.15 -16.59
N ASN A 35 2.71 3.06 -17.80
CA ASN A 35 4.15 3.29 -18.02
C ASN A 35 4.59 4.75 -17.78
N ASP A 36 3.80 5.73 -18.20
CA ASP A 36 4.10 7.17 -17.97
C ASP A 36 4.06 7.52 -16.47
N VAL A 37 3.12 6.92 -15.72
CA VAL A 37 3.02 7.11 -14.27
C VAL A 37 4.19 6.43 -13.54
N ARG A 38 4.59 5.24 -13.99
CA ARG A 38 5.75 4.51 -13.45
C ARG A 38 7.02 5.36 -13.54
N GLU A 39 7.32 5.94 -14.71
CA GLU A 39 8.53 6.75 -14.89
C GLU A 39 8.52 7.96 -13.96
N LYS A 40 7.38 8.66 -13.86
CA LYS A 40 7.21 9.78 -12.92
C LYS A 40 7.40 9.37 -11.45
N VAL A 41 6.88 8.21 -11.04
CA VAL A 41 7.06 7.68 -9.67
C VAL A 41 8.53 7.37 -9.41
N ILE A 42 9.21 6.69 -10.34
CA ILE A 42 10.62 6.33 -10.20
C ILE A 42 11.49 7.60 -10.15
N ASP A 43 11.22 8.58 -11.01
CA ASP A 43 11.95 9.84 -11.03
C ASP A 43 11.70 10.66 -9.78
N LEU A 44 10.45 10.73 -9.29
CA LEU A 44 10.13 11.37 -8.03
C LEU A 44 10.89 10.72 -6.87
N ILE A 45 10.90 9.39 -6.80
CA ILE A 45 11.62 8.63 -5.77
C ILE A 45 13.12 8.92 -5.86
N LYS A 46 13.73 8.80 -7.05
CA LYS A 46 15.18 9.03 -7.23
C LYS A 46 15.59 10.46 -6.93
N ASN A 47 14.80 11.44 -7.37
CA ASN A 47 15.13 12.86 -7.21
C ASN A 47 14.92 13.35 -5.77
N GLN A 48 13.93 12.81 -5.05
CA GLN A 48 13.65 13.21 -3.67
C GLN A 48 14.37 12.36 -2.62
N LEU A 49 14.94 11.21 -2.99
CA LEU A 49 15.49 10.26 -2.02
C LEU A 49 16.88 9.75 -2.43
N ASN A 50 17.85 10.00 -1.55
CA ASN A 50 19.19 9.44 -1.66
C ASN A 50 19.29 8.05 -0.96
N TYR A 51 18.28 7.19 -1.16
CA TYR A 51 18.22 5.85 -0.56
C TYR A 51 18.30 4.75 -1.62
N PRO A 52 18.81 3.55 -1.26
CA PRO A 52 18.78 2.40 -2.17
C PRO A 52 17.35 2.09 -2.61
N LEU A 53 17.14 2.04 -3.93
CA LEU A 53 15.85 1.76 -4.56
C LEU A 53 15.89 0.37 -5.21
N HIS A 54 15.02 -0.52 -4.76
CA HIS A 54 14.77 -1.83 -5.36
C HIS A 54 13.49 -1.78 -6.19
N ILE A 55 13.60 -2.06 -7.49
CA ILE A 55 12.45 -2.13 -8.40
C ILE A 55 12.26 -3.59 -8.80
N VAL A 56 11.08 -4.12 -8.52
CA VAL A 56 10.74 -5.54 -8.72
C VAL A 56 9.44 -5.64 -9.49
N SER A 57 9.38 -6.48 -10.53
CA SER A 57 8.12 -6.78 -11.21
C SER A 57 7.21 -7.65 -10.35
N ILE A 58 5.89 -7.46 -10.43
CA ILE A 58 4.92 -8.34 -9.77
C ILE A 58 5.03 -9.82 -10.20
N ASP A 59 5.60 -10.05 -11.38
CA ASP A 59 5.87 -11.37 -11.94
C ASP A 59 7.18 -12.03 -11.44
N GLU A 60 7.97 -11.36 -10.58
CA GLU A 60 9.29 -11.85 -10.15
C GLU A 60 9.23 -13.21 -9.43
N ASN A 61 10.18 -14.12 -9.68
CA ASN A 61 10.21 -15.48 -9.11
C ASN A 61 9.03 -16.38 -9.53
N LEU A 62 8.43 -16.13 -10.69
CA LEU A 62 7.55 -17.09 -11.37
C LEU A 62 8.34 -17.78 -12.48
N ASP A 63 8.45 -19.11 -12.39
CA ASP A 63 9.13 -19.95 -13.38
C ASP A 63 8.28 -19.97 -14.67
N ASN A 64 8.69 -19.16 -15.65
CA ASN A 64 8.26 -19.00 -17.07
C ASN A 64 6.93 -19.63 -17.62
N GLU A 65 6.31 -18.85 -18.51
CA GLU A 65 5.19 -19.11 -19.46
C GLU A 65 3.74 -18.87 -19.01
N SER A 66 3.46 -18.65 -17.72
CA SER A 66 2.16 -18.09 -17.30
C SER A 66 2.39 -16.84 -16.49
N HIS A 67 2.18 -15.68 -17.13
CA HIS A 67 2.24 -14.40 -16.44
C HIS A 67 1.30 -14.45 -15.22
N PHE A 68 1.64 -13.78 -14.11
CA PHE A 68 0.70 -13.60 -12.99
C PHE A 68 -0.64 -13.05 -13.48
N LYS A 69 -0.60 -12.28 -14.57
CA LYS A 69 -1.75 -11.85 -15.37
C LYS A 69 -2.65 -13.01 -15.82
N ASP A 70 -2.11 -14.07 -16.42
CA ASP A 70 -2.89 -15.22 -16.87
C ASP A 70 -3.52 -15.94 -15.69
N LEU A 71 -2.77 -16.12 -14.60
CA LEU A 71 -3.32 -16.66 -13.35
C LEU A 71 -4.49 -15.79 -12.85
N LEU A 72 -4.32 -14.47 -12.81
CA LEU A 72 -5.35 -13.54 -12.36
C LEU A 72 -6.60 -13.62 -13.25
N PHE A 73 -6.46 -13.56 -14.57
CA PHE A 73 -7.62 -13.45 -15.45
C PHE A 73 -8.25 -14.81 -15.80
N GLN A 74 -7.49 -15.89 -15.87
CA GLN A 74 -8.01 -17.22 -16.22
C GLN A 74 -8.50 -18.01 -15.00
N LYS A 75 -7.82 -17.92 -13.85
CA LYS A 75 -8.15 -18.74 -12.67
C LYS A 75 -9.06 -18.03 -11.66
N THR A 76 -9.23 -16.72 -11.75
CA THR A 76 -10.16 -16.00 -10.85
C THR A 76 -11.33 -15.39 -11.58
N THR A 77 -12.51 -15.59 -11.00
CA THR A 77 -13.79 -15.20 -11.57
C THR A 77 -14.27 -13.83 -11.09
N SER A 78 -13.92 -13.42 -9.86
CA SER A 78 -14.37 -12.17 -9.26
C SER A 78 -13.25 -11.13 -9.17
N MET A 79 -13.62 -9.86 -9.30
CA MET A 79 -12.69 -8.73 -9.13
C MET A 79 -12.13 -8.66 -7.71
N THR A 80 -12.95 -8.96 -6.70
CA THR A 80 -12.50 -9.07 -5.30
C THR A 80 -11.36 -10.09 -5.15
N ALA A 81 -11.45 -11.24 -5.82
CA ALA A 81 -10.40 -12.25 -5.78
C ALA A 81 -9.10 -11.75 -6.46
N ARG A 82 -9.22 -11.02 -7.57
CA ARG A 82 -8.07 -10.44 -8.27
C ARG A 82 -7.33 -9.41 -7.42
N GLU A 83 -8.06 -8.46 -6.84
CA GLU A 83 -7.51 -7.44 -5.94
C GLU A 83 -6.79 -8.08 -4.75
N GLU A 84 -7.41 -9.09 -4.13
CA GLU A 84 -6.83 -9.78 -2.99
C GLU A 84 -5.55 -10.54 -3.37
N LEU A 85 -5.53 -11.19 -4.55
CA LEU A 85 -4.32 -11.86 -5.04
C LEU A 85 -3.18 -10.87 -5.31
N ILE A 86 -3.48 -9.73 -5.95
CA ILE A 86 -2.48 -8.68 -6.20
C ILE A 86 -1.92 -8.15 -4.89
N ARG A 87 -2.80 -7.83 -3.92
CA ARG A 87 -2.40 -7.36 -2.60
C ARG A 87 -1.51 -8.35 -1.87
N ARG A 88 -1.88 -9.64 -1.87
CA ARG A 88 -1.08 -10.72 -1.25
C ARG A 88 0.26 -10.92 -1.95
N ARG A 89 0.26 -10.86 -3.28
CA ARG A 89 1.47 -11.00 -4.10
C ARG A 89 2.44 -9.86 -3.83
N ARG A 90 1.93 -8.62 -3.83
CA ARG A 90 2.70 -7.42 -3.49
C ARG A 90 3.34 -7.56 -2.12
N LEU A 91 2.56 -7.93 -1.10
CA LEU A 91 3.07 -8.12 0.26
C LEU A 91 4.14 -9.21 0.33
N LYS A 92 3.95 -10.34 -0.38
CA LYS A 92 4.95 -11.42 -0.44
C LYS A 92 6.27 -10.93 -1.04
N LEU A 93 6.23 -10.23 -2.16
CA LEU A 93 7.44 -9.68 -2.79
C LEU A 93 8.16 -8.68 -1.87
N LEU A 94 7.41 -7.83 -1.15
CA LEU A 94 8.01 -6.92 -0.15
C LEU A 94 8.72 -7.70 0.97
N PHE A 95 8.15 -8.81 1.43
CA PHE A 95 8.81 -9.67 2.41
C PHE A 95 10.07 -10.34 1.86
N ASP A 96 10.03 -10.82 0.62
CA ASP A 96 11.17 -11.47 -0.02
C ASP A 96 12.33 -10.48 -0.21
N ILE A 97 12.03 -9.25 -0.66
CA ILE A 97 13.00 -8.15 -0.73
C ILE A 97 13.57 -7.83 0.66
N ALA A 98 12.71 -7.68 1.67
CA ALA A 98 13.14 -7.37 3.03
C ALA A 98 14.07 -8.46 3.59
N LYS A 99 13.79 -9.74 3.33
CA LYS A 99 14.66 -10.84 3.76
C LYS A 99 16.00 -10.84 3.02
N ARG A 100 15.98 -10.64 1.70
CA ARG A 100 17.20 -10.58 0.85
C ARG A 100 18.13 -9.44 1.27
N GLU A 101 17.55 -8.32 1.69
CA GLU A 101 18.28 -7.13 2.14
C GLU A 101 18.54 -7.09 3.67
N ASN A 102 18.27 -8.20 4.39
CA ASN A 102 18.42 -8.30 5.85
C ASN A 102 17.70 -7.17 6.63
N CYS A 103 16.57 -6.71 6.12
CA CYS A 103 15.74 -5.70 6.75
C CYS A 103 14.86 -6.32 7.85
N THR A 104 14.88 -5.75 9.05
CA THR A 104 14.08 -6.24 10.19
C THR A 104 12.66 -5.67 10.24
N LYS A 105 12.39 -4.59 9.51
CA LYS A 105 11.12 -3.87 9.52
C LYS A 105 10.68 -3.52 8.10
N LEU A 106 9.41 -3.77 7.81
CA LEU A 106 8.75 -3.34 6.59
C LEU A 106 7.79 -2.19 6.92
N ILE A 107 8.08 -0.98 6.45
CA ILE A 107 7.22 0.19 6.67
C ILE A 107 6.23 0.30 5.51
N THR A 108 4.93 0.23 5.80
CA THR A 108 3.88 0.41 4.78
C THR A 108 3.20 1.77 4.91
N GLY A 109 2.71 2.29 3.78
CA GLY A 109 1.98 3.56 3.70
C GLY A 109 0.49 3.45 4.04
N ASP A 110 0.10 2.45 4.83
CA ASP A 110 -1.31 2.21 5.16
C ASP A 110 -1.85 3.32 6.05
N ASN A 111 -2.86 4.04 5.54
CA ASN A 111 -3.49 5.15 6.24
C ASN A 111 -4.82 4.72 6.89
N CYS A 112 -5.34 5.54 7.81
CA CYS A 112 -6.56 5.22 8.58
C CYS A 112 -7.77 4.93 7.68
N THR A 113 -8.00 5.76 6.66
CA THR A 113 -9.14 5.61 5.74
C THR A 113 -9.06 4.31 4.95
N LYS A 114 -7.86 3.99 4.43
CA LYS A 114 -7.62 2.76 3.66
C LYS A 114 -7.72 1.52 4.54
N LEU A 115 -7.20 1.58 5.77
CA LEU A 115 -7.32 0.50 6.74
C LEU A 115 -8.77 0.25 7.13
N ALA A 116 -9.59 1.30 7.35
CA ALA A 116 -11.00 1.14 7.65
C ALA A 116 -11.77 0.43 6.52
N ALA A 117 -11.52 0.81 5.26
CA ALA A 117 -12.10 0.12 4.10
C ALA A 117 -11.62 -1.34 4.02
N GLN A 118 -10.33 -1.59 4.24
CA GLN A 118 -9.77 -2.94 4.25
C GLN A 118 -10.39 -3.82 5.34
N ILE A 119 -10.56 -3.30 6.55
CA ILE A 119 -11.18 -4.01 7.68
C ILE A 119 -12.60 -4.43 7.35
N LEU A 120 -13.41 -3.50 6.84
CA LEU A 120 -14.80 -3.80 6.44
C LEU A 120 -14.85 -4.82 5.29
N SER A 121 -13.94 -4.70 4.32
CA SER A 121 -13.83 -5.65 3.22
C SER A 121 -13.44 -7.05 3.69
N ASP A 122 -12.49 -7.15 4.63
CA ASP A 122 -12.06 -8.41 5.21
C ASP A 122 -13.15 -9.04 6.10
N MET A 123 -13.90 -8.23 6.86
CA MET A 123 -15.08 -8.70 7.60
C MET A 123 -16.16 -9.24 6.66
N ALA A 124 -16.49 -8.52 5.58
CA ALA A 124 -17.46 -8.96 4.58
C ALA A 124 -17.05 -10.26 3.86
N GLN A 125 -15.73 -10.50 3.74
CA GLN A 125 -15.16 -11.73 3.18
C GLN A 125 -15.00 -12.87 4.21
N GLY A 126 -15.39 -12.66 5.47
CA GLY A 126 -15.31 -13.68 6.52
C GLY A 126 -13.92 -13.83 7.18
N LYS A 127 -13.01 -12.86 7.01
CA LYS A 127 -11.65 -12.88 7.57
C LYS A 127 -11.54 -12.23 8.97
N GLY A 128 -12.66 -12.16 9.71
CA GLY A 128 -12.75 -11.45 10.99
C GLY A 128 -11.68 -11.86 12.03
N ALA A 129 -11.26 -13.13 12.02
CA ALA A 129 -10.23 -13.64 12.94
C ALA A 129 -8.85 -12.98 12.76
N HIS A 130 -8.54 -12.44 11.59
CA HIS A 130 -7.23 -11.84 11.28
C HIS A 130 -7.24 -10.31 11.28
N VAL A 131 -8.41 -9.69 11.39
CA VAL A 131 -8.59 -8.23 11.30
C VAL A 131 -7.72 -7.49 12.32
N ALA A 132 -7.65 -7.98 13.56
CA ALA A 132 -6.84 -7.36 14.62
C ALA A 132 -5.36 -7.24 14.23
N LEU A 133 -4.80 -8.23 13.51
CA LEU A 133 -3.40 -8.23 13.10
C LEU A 133 -3.15 -7.32 11.89
N GLU A 134 -4.13 -7.24 10.98
CA GLU A 134 -4.07 -6.37 9.80
C GLU A 134 -4.23 -4.88 10.17
N CYS A 135 -4.99 -4.56 11.23
CA CYS A 135 -5.23 -3.19 11.67
C CYS A 135 -4.26 -2.67 12.74
N ASN A 136 -3.47 -3.55 13.36
CA ASN A 136 -2.50 -3.15 14.37
C ASN A 136 -1.37 -2.29 13.81
N PHE A 137 -0.78 -1.48 14.69
CA PHE A 137 0.39 -0.66 14.35
C PHE A 137 1.57 -1.51 13.87
N THR A 138 1.77 -2.67 14.49
CA THR A 138 2.76 -3.66 14.09
C THR A 138 2.12 -5.00 13.79
N ASP A 139 2.63 -5.68 12.76
CA ASP A 139 2.32 -7.07 12.47
C ASP A 139 3.57 -7.92 12.62
N THR A 140 3.54 -8.83 13.58
CA THR A 140 4.65 -9.71 13.98
C THR A 140 4.40 -11.17 13.61
N ARG A 141 3.45 -11.46 12.70
CA ARG A 141 3.18 -12.85 12.27
C ARG A 141 4.37 -13.51 11.57
N ASN A 142 5.32 -12.74 11.09
CA ASN A 142 6.55 -13.21 10.47
C ASN A 142 7.72 -12.93 11.41
N ASP A 143 8.42 -13.99 11.82
CA ASP A 143 9.51 -13.91 12.81
C ASP A 143 10.71 -13.08 12.31
N SER A 144 10.93 -13.01 11.00
CA SER A 144 12.10 -12.32 10.43
C SER A 144 11.87 -10.83 10.19
N VAL A 145 10.65 -10.42 9.84
CA VAL A 145 10.34 -9.06 9.40
C VAL A 145 9.02 -8.60 10.00
N THR A 146 9.05 -7.50 10.76
CA THR A 146 7.85 -6.89 11.35
C THR A 146 7.29 -5.80 10.43
N ILE A 147 6.00 -5.85 10.10
CA ILE A 147 5.34 -4.74 9.39
C ILE A 147 5.07 -3.61 10.39
N VAL A 148 5.30 -2.37 9.99
CA VAL A 148 5.01 -1.16 10.78
C VAL A 148 4.16 -0.22 9.93
N ARG A 149 3.10 0.36 10.52
CA ARG A 149 2.14 1.25 9.85
C ARG A 149 2.12 2.65 10.47
N PRO A 150 3.06 3.56 10.12
CA PRO A 150 3.15 4.89 10.73
C PRO A 150 1.93 5.77 10.48
N PHE A 151 1.24 5.59 9.34
CA PHE A 151 0.07 6.41 8.98
C PHE A 151 -1.27 5.82 9.44
N ARG A 152 -1.24 4.77 10.26
CA ARG A 152 -2.41 4.07 10.78
C ARG A 152 -3.51 5.01 11.30
N GLU A 153 -3.13 6.09 11.96
CA GLU A 153 -4.04 7.05 12.59
C GLU A 153 -4.24 8.35 11.79
N ILE A 154 -3.63 8.43 10.60
CA ILE A 154 -3.70 9.60 9.72
C ILE A 154 -4.69 9.31 8.59
N MET A 155 -5.62 10.22 8.35
CA MET A 155 -6.64 10.10 7.30
C MET A 155 -6.08 10.47 5.91
N SER A 156 -6.66 9.92 4.85
CA SER A 156 -6.28 10.24 3.47
C SER A 156 -6.32 11.75 3.17
N LYS A 157 -7.33 12.47 3.71
CA LYS A 157 -7.47 13.93 3.55
C LYS A 157 -6.32 14.71 4.21
N GLU A 158 -5.82 14.23 5.34
CA GLU A 158 -4.72 14.88 6.07
C GLU A 158 -3.41 14.69 5.31
N ILE A 159 -3.18 13.48 4.77
CA ILE A 159 -2.05 13.20 3.87
C ILE A 159 -2.12 14.08 2.62
N ALA A 160 -3.30 14.19 2.00
CA ALA A 160 -3.49 15.04 0.82
C ALA A 160 -3.21 16.53 1.13
N MET A 161 -3.70 17.02 2.27
CA MET A 161 -3.47 18.39 2.71
C MET A 161 -1.99 18.64 3.05
N TYR A 162 -1.33 17.70 3.73
CA TYR A 162 0.11 17.75 3.98
C TYR A 162 0.91 17.80 2.68
N ASN A 163 0.58 16.95 1.71
CA ASN A 163 1.24 16.94 0.40
C ASN A 163 1.08 18.29 -0.31
N ARG A 164 -0.14 18.85 -0.31
CA ARG A 164 -0.42 20.16 -0.89
C ARG A 164 0.37 21.30 -0.23
N LEU A 165 0.46 21.30 1.11
CA LEU A 165 1.17 22.34 1.86
C LEU A 165 2.69 22.30 1.63
N ASN A 166 3.24 21.12 1.38
CA ASN A 166 4.66 20.93 1.09
C ASN A 166 4.95 20.85 -0.42
N SER A 167 3.98 21.17 -1.28
CA SER A 167 4.10 21.13 -2.74
C SER A 167 4.56 19.78 -3.30
N PHE A 168 4.20 18.66 -2.65
CA PHE A 168 4.42 17.33 -3.18
C PHE A 168 3.42 17.01 -4.28
N GLU A 169 3.92 16.54 -5.41
CA GLU A 169 3.08 16.04 -6.50
C GLU A 169 2.34 14.78 -6.05
N SER A 170 1.01 14.80 -6.10
CA SER A 170 0.20 13.62 -5.84
C SER A 170 0.12 12.78 -7.11
N LEU A 171 0.93 11.73 -7.18
CA LEU A 171 0.83 10.75 -8.26
C LEU A 171 -0.35 9.82 -7.99
N GLN A 172 -1.28 9.76 -8.94
CA GLN A 172 -2.41 8.82 -8.92
C GLN A 172 -2.03 7.62 -9.77
N ASN A 173 -1.83 6.47 -9.12
CA ASN A 173 -1.62 5.21 -9.84
C ASN A 173 -2.99 4.58 -10.13
N ALA A 174 -3.20 4.17 -11.39
CA ALA A 174 -4.36 3.35 -11.72
C ALA A 174 -4.23 1.97 -11.03
N ASP A 175 -5.27 1.55 -10.33
CA ASP A 175 -5.43 0.20 -9.77
C ASP A 175 -6.46 -0.55 -10.63
N ILE A 176 -6.49 -1.89 -10.59
CA ILE A 176 -7.48 -2.72 -11.31
C ILE A 176 -8.90 -2.26 -10.96
N ALA A 177 -9.09 -1.88 -9.69
CA ALA A 177 -10.33 -1.34 -9.16
C ALA A 177 -10.69 0.04 -9.74
N THR A 178 -9.69 0.89 -10.00
CA THR A 178 -9.87 2.26 -10.50
C THR A 178 -10.22 2.27 -11.99
N MET A 179 -9.73 1.29 -12.75
CA MET A 179 -10.12 1.07 -14.14
C MET A 179 -11.50 0.39 -14.27
N SER A 180 -12.10 0.02 -13.14
CA SER A 180 -13.41 -0.62 -13.05
C SER A 180 -14.44 0.31 -12.40
N GLY A 181 -15.73 0.05 -12.60
CA GLY A 181 -16.79 0.86 -11.96
C GLY A 181 -16.74 0.84 -10.43
N PRO A 182 -17.40 1.78 -9.74
CA PRO A 182 -17.36 1.92 -8.27
C PRO A 182 -17.94 0.72 -7.49
N GLN A 183 -18.66 -0.18 -8.16
CA GLN A 183 -19.23 -1.40 -7.58
C GLN A 183 -18.50 -2.67 -8.05
N SER A 184 -17.28 -2.53 -8.57
CA SER A 184 -16.52 -3.63 -9.15
C SER A 184 -16.05 -4.66 -8.13
N SER A 185 -15.77 -4.25 -6.89
CA SER A 185 -15.27 -5.14 -5.83
C SER A 185 -15.81 -4.78 -4.46
N ILE A 186 -15.71 -5.73 -3.52
CA ILE A 186 -16.07 -5.50 -2.11
C ILE A 186 -15.20 -4.39 -1.51
N PHE A 187 -13.92 -4.33 -1.88
CA PHE A 187 -13.04 -3.26 -1.42
C PHE A 187 -13.51 -1.89 -1.94
N LYS A 188 -13.89 -1.77 -3.23
CA LYS A 188 -14.35 -0.48 -3.77
C LYS A 188 -15.68 -0.02 -3.17
N LEU A 189 -16.59 -0.96 -2.93
CA LEU A 189 -17.85 -0.70 -2.23
C LEU A 189 -17.59 -0.18 -0.81
N THR A 190 -16.68 -0.82 -0.07
CA THR A 190 -16.34 -0.41 1.30
C THR A 190 -15.55 0.89 1.33
N GLU A 191 -14.68 1.15 0.37
CA GLU A 191 -14.00 2.45 0.20
C GLU A 191 -15.00 3.58 -0.05
N THR A 192 -15.98 3.35 -0.92
CA THR A 192 -17.05 4.31 -1.21
C THR A 192 -17.90 4.56 0.04
N LEU A 193 -18.30 3.49 0.73
CA LEU A 193 -19.03 3.58 1.99
C LEU A 193 -18.27 4.38 3.05
N VAL A 194 -16.98 4.10 3.25
CA VAL A 194 -16.14 4.82 4.23
C VAL A 194 -16.01 6.29 3.85
N SER A 195 -15.85 6.59 2.56
CA SER A 195 -15.77 7.96 2.07
C SER A 195 -17.08 8.73 2.27
N ASP A 196 -18.22 8.10 1.99
CA ASP A 196 -19.55 8.66 2.20
C ASP A 196 -19.85 8.89 3.68
N LEU A 197 -19.51 7.91 4.52
CA LEU A 197 -19.59 8.05 5.97
C LEU A 197 -18.72 9.19 6.48
N GLN A 198 -17.50 9.35 5.96
CA GLN A 198 -16.63 10.46 6.36
C GLN A 198 -17.21 11.82 5.96
N ARG A 199 -17.92 11.89 4.83
CA ARG A 199 -18.56 13.12 4.35
C ARG A 199 -19.77 13.50 5.21
N GLN A 200 -20.56 12.53 5.62
CA GLN A 200 -21.79 12.74 6.41
C GLN A 200 -21.51 12.84 7.91
N PHE A 201 -20.54 12.05 8.41
CA PHE A 201 -20.19 11.89 9.81
C PHE A 201 -18.66 11.81 9.98
N PRO A 202 -17.96 12.96 10.08
CA PRO A 202 -16.49 13.01 10.05
C PRO A 202 -15.78 12.17 11.13
N SER A 203 -16.44 11.88 12.25
CA SER A 203 -15.90 11.11 13.37
C SER A 203 -16.10 9.58 13.24
N THR A 204 -16.77 9.09 12.20
CA THR A 204 -17.15 7.67 12.10
C THR A 204 -16.00 6.78 11.65
N VAL A 205 -15.09 7.28 10.81
CA VAL A 205 -13.95 6.48 10.31
C VAL A 205 -13.00 6.07 11.46
N SER A 206 -12.74 6.97 12.40
CA SER A 206 -11.94 6.64 13.59
C SER A 206 -12.68 5.72 14.56
N THR A 207 -14.01 5.63 14.46
CA THR A 207 -14.83 4.71 15.27
C THR A 207 -14.84 3.31 14.69
N ILE A 208 -14.88 3.14 13.36
CA ILE A 208 -14.74 1.82 12.70
C ILE A 208 -13.39 1.18 13.05
N PHE A 209 -12.39 2.02 13.28
CA PHE A 209 -11.02 1.62 13.51
C PHE A 209 -10.69 1.33 14.99
N ARG A 210 -11.48 1.82 15.95
CA ARG A 210 -11.31 1.62 17.39
C ARG A 210 -12.14 0.45 17.89
#